data_AF-A0A4R4LNB0-F1
#
_entry.id   AF-A0A4R4LNB0-F1
#
_cell.length_a   1.000
_cell.length_b   1.000
_cell.length_c   1.000
_cell.angle_alpha   90.00
_cell.angle_beta   90.00
_cell.angle_gamma   90.00
#
_symmetry.space_group_name_H-M   'P 1'
#
loop_
_entity.id
_entity.type
_entity.pdbx_description
1 polymer ?
#
loop_
_entity_poly.entity_id
_entity_poly.type
_entity_poly.pdbx_seq_one_letter_code
_entity_poly.pdbx_strand_id
1 'polypeptide(L)'
;MRYEEFKGRRVQVIDFDDVGGERVLEFVDSLTESAGAALAVYSRSSEWTDAQVSINPEVDGVCVEFMEWALGVARRIISSPDV
;
A
#
# COMPACT_ATOMS: atom_id res chain seq x y z
N MET A 1 -12.68 2.60 3.94
CA MET A 1 -12.19 2.17 2.61
C MET A 1 -11.77 3.41 1.84
N ARG A 2 -10.50 3.51 1.48
CA ARG A 2 -9.91 4.67 0.78
C ARG A 2 -9.57 4.28 -0.65
N TYR A 3 -9.64 5.24 -1.56
CA TYR A 3 -9.21 5.07 -2.94
C TYR A 3 -8.28 6.21 -3.33
N GLU A 4 -7.24 5.89 -4.07
CA GLU A 4 -6.31 6.85 -4.66
C GLU A 4 -6.26 6.61 -6.17
N GLU A 5 -5.96 7.65 -6.95
CA GLU A 5 -5.90 7.55 -8.40
C GLU A 5 -4.45 7.34 -8.87
N PHE A 6 -4.26 6.39 -9.78
CA PHE A 6 -3.01 6.16 -10.49
C PHE A 6 -3.29 6.04 -11.98
N LYS A 7 -2.81 6.98 -12.80
CA LYS A 7 -2.99 6.98 -14.26
C LYS A 7 -4.45 6.80 -14.71
N GLY A 8 -5.38 7.47 -14.05
CA GLY A 8 -6.81 7.43 -14.41
C GLY A 8 -7.58 6.17 -13.98
N ARG A 9 -6.94 5.26 -13.24
CA ARG A 9 -7.62 4.12 -12.60
C ARG A 9 -7.61 4.27 -11.08
N ARG A 10 -8.66 3.73 -10.45
CA ARG A 10 -8.82 3.72 -8.99
C ARG A 10 -8.08 2.53 -8.41
N VAL A 11 -7.25 2.80 -7.43
CA VAL A 11 -6.57 1.80 -6.62
C VAL A 11 -7.14 1.89 -5.22
N GLN A 12 -7.62 0.77 -4.70
CA GLN A 12 -8.11 0.71 -3.34
C GLN A 12 -6.91 0.62 -2.38
N VAL A 13 -6.95 1.45 -1.34
CA VAL A 13 -5.96 1.43 -0.26
C VAL A 13 -6.65 0.90 1.00
N ILE A 14 -6.14 -0.22 1.50
CA ILE A 14 -6.63 -0.86 2.71
C ILE A 14 -5.58 -0.66 3.81
N ASP A 15 -6.03 -0.17 4.95
CA ASP A 15 -5.20 0.16 6.09
C ASP A 15 -5.56 -0.76 7.24
N PHE A 16 -4.64 -1.66 7.58
CA PHE A 16 -4.75 -2.59 8.69
C PHE A 16 -3.79 -2.14 9.78
N ASP A 17 -4.34 -1.79 10.93
CA ASP A 17 -3.58 -1.47 12.14
C ASP A 17 -3.89 -2.54 13.19
N ASP A 18 -2.88 -3.31 13.59
CA ASP A 18 -3.02 -4.28 14.68
C ASP A 18 -2.56 -3.67 16.01
N VAL A 19 -3.18 -4.11 17.11
CA VAL A 19 -2.94 -3.64 18.47
C VAL A 19 -1.48 -3.86 18.92
N GLY A 20 -0.72 -4.69 18.20
CA GLY A 20 0.72 -4.91 18.39
C GLY A 20 1.65 -3.83 17.82
N GLY A 21 1.12 -2.80 17.13
CA GLY A 21 1.91 -1.76 16.47
C GLY A 21 2.45 -2.18 15.09
N GLU A 22 1.96 -3.31 14.56
CA GLU A 22 2.15 -3.67 13.17
C GLU A 22 1.07 -2.97 12.35
N ARG A 23 1.47 -2.27 11.28
CA ARG A 23 0.53 -1.60 10.38
C ARG A 23 0.87 -1.88 8.94
N VAL A 24 -0.15 -2.19 8.16
CA VAL A 24 -0.06 -2.65 6.77
C VAL A 24 -0.96 -1.78 5.89
N LEU A 25 -0.39 -1.23 4.83
CA LEU A 25 -1.10 -0.57 3.75
C LEU A 25 -1.08 -1.45 2.50
N GLU A 26 -2.22 -1.99 2.12
CA GLU A 26 -2.37 -2.78 0.90
C GLU A 26 -2.92 -1.95 -0.25
N PHE A 27 -2.37 -2.15 -1.44
CA PHE A 27 -2.75 -1.48 -2.68
C PHE A 27 -3.38 -2.49 -3.63
N VAL A 28 -4.70 -2.48 -3.71
CA VAL A 28 -5.49 -3.36 -4.58
C VAL A 28 -5.82 -2.60 -5.86
N ASP A 29 -5.22 -3.06 -6.96
CA ASP A 29 -5.36 -2.48 -8.28
C ASP A 29 -6.36 -3.30 -9.09
N SER A 30 -7.28 -2.63 -9.78
CA SER A 30 -8.25 -3.28 -10.68
C SER A 30 -7.60 -4.14 -11.77
N LEU A 31 -6.36 -3.85 -12.17
CA LEU A 31 -5.64 -4.71 -13.12
C LEU A 31 -5.08 -6.00 -12.50
N THR A 32 -5.08 -6.12 -11.17
CA THR A 32 -4.60 -7.30 -10.42
C THR A 32 -5.68 -7.88 -9.51
N GLU A 33 -6.94 -7.51 -9.71
CA GLU A 33 -8.05 -7.81 -8.79
C GLU A 33 -8.19 -9.30 -8.45
N SER A 34 -7.88 -10.20 -9.39
CA SER A 34 -7.91 -11.65 -9.17
C SER A 34 -6.84 -12.17 -8.19
N ALA A 35 -5.74 -11.43 -8.02
CA ALA A 35 -4.65 -11.75 -7.10
C ALA A 35 -4.82 -11.02 -5.74
N GLY A 36 -5.77 -10.08 -5.62
CA GLY A 36 -5.90 -9.21 -4.46
C GLY A 36 -4.95 -8.01 -4.52
N ALA A 37 -4.25 -7.72 -3.41
CA ALA A 37 -3.31 -6.61 -3.35
C ALA A 37 -2.12 -6.85 -4.28
N ALA A 38 -1.73 -5.87 -5.09
CA ALA A 38 -0.52 -5.97 -5.93
C ALA A 38 0.75 -5.72 -5.11
N LEU A 39 0.64 -4.82 -4.13
CA LEU A 39 1.74 -4.32 -3.30
C LEU A 39 1.23 -4.04 -1.90
N ALA A 40 2.05 -4.31 -0.89
CA ALA A 40 1.84 -3.90 0.48
C ALA A 40 3.05 -3.14 1.02
N VAL A 41 2.79 -2.09 1.79
CA VAL A 41 3.80 -1.40 2.61
C VAL A 41 3.49 -1.70 4.06
N TYR A 42 4.43 -2.27 4.79
CA TYR A 42 4.19 -2.69 6.18
C TYR A 42 5.32 -2.28 7.10
N SER A 43 4.97 -1.97 8.34
CA SER A 43 5.94 -1.84 9.43
C SER A 43 5.58 -2.80 10.56
N ARG A 44 6.60 -3.37 11.20
CA ARG A 44 6.48 -4.16 12.43
C ARG A 44 6.69 -3.35 13.71
N SER A 45 6.90 -2.05 13.55
CA SER A 45 7.02 -1.11 14.66
C SER A 45 6.11 0.08 14.39
N SER A 46 5.85 0.87 15.43
CA SER A 46 5.16 2.16 15.30
C SER A 46 5.94 3.16 14.43
N GLU A 47 7.21 2.89 14.16
CA GLU A 47 8.04 3.70 13.29
C GLU A 47 8.00 3.18 11.85
N TRP A 48 7.87 4.09 10.90
CA TRP A 48 7.77 3.75 9.48
C TRP A 48 9.08 3.96 8.71
N THR A 49 10.14 4.36 9.41
CA THR A 49 11.46 4.60 8.82
C THR A 49 12.02 3.34 8.16
N ASP A 50 11.74 2.18 8.77
CA ASP A 50 12.18 0.86 8.30
C ASP A 50 11.02 0.05 7.68
N ALA A 51 9.96 0.73 7.23
CA ALA A 51 8.84 0.08 6.58
C ALA A 51 9.32 -0.67 5.32
N GLN A 52 8.79 -1.88 5.16
CA GLN A 52 9.16 -2.79 4.08
C GLN A 52 8.06 -2.82 3.02
N VAL A 53 8.47 -3.20 1.80
CA VAL A 53 7.56 -3.40 0.68
C VAL A 53 7.48 -4.87 0.36
N SER A 54 6.27 -5.39 0.23
CA SER A 54 6.00 -6.73 -0.27
C SER A 54 5.25 -6.63 -1.59
N ILE A 55 5.65 -7.44 -2.58
CA ILE A 55 4.95 -7.58 -3.85
C ILE A 55 4.23 -8.92 -3.82
N ASN A 56 2.98 -8.95 -4.25
CA ASN A 56 2.24 -10.19 -4.30
C ASN A 56 2.88 -11.18 -5.30
N PRO A 57 3.21 -12.41 -4.87
CA PRO A 57 3.85 -13.39 -5.75
C PRO A 57 2.95 -13.88 -6.90
N GLU A 58 1.64 -13.65 -6.83
CA GLU A 58 0.68 -14.01 -7.89
C GLU A 58 0.63 -12.98 -9.03
N VAL A 59 1.27 -11.82 -8.87
CA VAL A 59 1.46 -10.85 -9.95
C VAL A 59 2.86 -11.01 -10.55
N ASP A 60 3.01 -10.78 -11.87
CA ASP A 60 4.27 -10.86 -12.62
C ASP A 60 5.25 -9.71 -12.27
N GLY A 61 5.08 -9.11 -11.10
CA GLY A 61 5.74 -7.89 -10.63
C GLY A 61 4.85 -6.66 -10.70
N VAL A 62 5.40 -5.55 -10.21
CA VAL A 62 4.80 -4.21 -10.27
C VAL A 62 5.74 -3.28 -11.02
N CYS A 63 5.18 -2.40 -11.85
CA CYS A 63 6.01 -1.42 -12.53
C CYS A 63 6.58 -0.41 -11.51
N VAL A 64 7.80 0.07 -11.76
CA VAL A 64 8.52 0.98 -10.85
C VAL A 64 7.69 2.22 -10.52
N GLU A 65 7.01 2.79 -11.53
CA GLU A 65 6.18 3.98 -11.35
C GLU A 65 4.97 3.74 -10.42
N PHE A 66 4.38 2.54 -10.45
CA PHE A 66 3.32 2.17 -9.52
C PHE A 66 3.86 2.05 -8.09
N MET A 67 5.04 1.44 -7.94
CA MET A 67 5.71 1.33 -6.64
C MET A 67 6.03 2.71 -6.05
N GLU A 68 6.61 3.61 -6.84
CA GLU A 68 6.94 4.98 -6.41
C GLU A 68 5.67 5.74 -5.98
N TRP A 69 4.60 5.64 -6.77
CA TRP A 69 3.32 6.23 -6.44
C TRP A 69 2.75 5.67 -5.12
N ALA A 70 2.75 4.34 -4.95
CA ALA A 70 2.22 3.68 -3.76
C ALA A 70 3.00 4.08 -2.50
N LEU A 71 4.34 4.16 -2.60
CA LEU A 71 5.20 4.67 -1.52
C LEU A 71 4.89 6.12 -1.18
N GLY A 72 4.61 6.95 -2.19
CA GLY A 72 4.17 8.33 -2.01
C GLY A 72 2.83 8.43 -1.26
N VAL A 73 1.86 7.58 -1.60
CA VAL A 73 0.57 7.47 -0.89
C VAL A 73 0.80 7.04 0.55
N ALA A 74 1.57 5.97 0.78
CA ALA A 74 1.87 5.45 2.10
C ALA A 74 2.47 6.54 2.99
N ARG A 75 3.49 7.26 2.51
CA ARG A 75 4.11 8.36 3.25
C ARG A 75 3.13 9.45 3.66
N ARG A 76 2.14 9.79 2.81
CA ARG A 76 1.10 10.78 3.15
C ARG A 76 0.19 10.26 4.27
N ILE A 77 -0.25 9.01 4.16
CA ILE A 77 -1.12 8.38 5.18
C ILE A 77 -0.39 8.29 6.53
N ILE A 78 0.88 7.92 6.50
CA ILE A 78 1.72 7.81 7.69
C ILE A 78 1.98 9.18 8.33
N SER A 79 2.28 10.20 7.52
CA SER A 79 2.61 11.55 8.01
C SER A 79 1.39 12.36 8.41
N SER A 80 0.18 11.91 8.06
CA SER A 80 -1.08 12.54 8.44
C SER A 80 -2.07 11.44 8.82
N PRO A 81 -1.92 10.85 10.03
CA PRO A 81 -2.76 9.74 10.47
C PRO A 81 -4.25 10.08 10.43
N ASP A 82 -4.61 11.34 10.66
CA ASP A 82 -5.99 11.83 10.59
C ASP A 82 -6.05 13.34 10.27
N VAL A 83 -6.74 13.69 9.19
CA VAL A 83 -7.61 14.87 9.06
C VAL A 83 -8.96 14.38 8.58
#